data_AF-A0A535QE68-F1
#
_entry.id   AF-A0A535QE68-F1
#
_cell.length_a   1.000
_cell.length_b   1.000
_cell.length_c   1.000
_cell.angle_alpha   90.00
_cell.angle_beta   90.00
_cell.angle_gamma   90.00
#
_symmetry.space_group_name_H-M   'P 1'
#
loop_
_entity.id
_entity.type
_entity.pdbx_description
1 polymer ?
#
loop_
_entity_poly.entity_id
_entity_poly.type
_entity_poly.pdbx_seq_one_letter_code
_entity_poly.pdbx_strand_id
1 'polypeptide(L)'
;MNQNCTNLSDADLPGRGQASNEPFIAQDPNAPDHLVASFNDYRAGEGTCATAYSRNGGQTWSDVAVPNSFTRGSAFGTAREYWQTGGDGTVAFDSRANAYLACQRFQRGGGDSSNQDLSSGIYVFRSTGNGGASWNFPGRPVIESADVQGAAGGFPFEDKPVLTVDSNPASPYRDRIYVTFTEFDVVNGILTYESYSDDFGEHFSPKVLVFNSAAVCPNSFFGPADDCDAGIDGQPFVGPDGAVYVVQENFNNFFYNATDNHNQVILARSSDGGRSFATPVESCQRQLDLSRHQLRRRRGKPP
;
A
#
# COMPACT_ATOMS: atom_id res chain seq x y z
N MET A 1 1.44 -33.44 -2.16
CA MET A 1 2.57 -32.56 -1.81
C MET A 1 2.03 -31.41 -0.98
N ASN A 2 2.74 -31.01 0.08
CA ASN A 2 2.39 -29.81 0.82
C ASN A 2 2.93 -28.60 0.04
N GLN A 3 2.06 -27.92 -0.72
CA GLN A 3 2.46 -26.75 -1.50
C GLN A 3 3.01 -25.61 -0.63
N ASN A 4 2.78 -25.64 0.69
CA ASN A 4 3.27 -24.63 1.63
C ASN A 4 4.74 -24.84 2.03
N CYS A 5 5.36 -25.99 1.69
CA CYS A 5 6.72 -26.30 2.13
C CYS A 5 7.61 -26.95 1.04
N THR A 6 7.06 -27.38 -0.09
CA THR A 6 7.80 -28.24 -1.04
C THR A 6 7.47 -27.97 -2.50
N ASN A 7 7.42 -26.72 -2.95
CA ASN A 7 7.49 -26.45 -4.39
C ASN A 7 8.94 -26.64 -4.83
N LEU A 8 9.26 -27.80 -5.40
CA LEU A 8 10.58 -28.03 -6.01
C LEU A 8 10.68 -27.13 -7.24
N SER A 9 11.68 -26.25 -7.25
CA SER A 9 12.03 -25.40 -8.39
C SER A 9 13.37 -25.86 -8.97
N ASP A 10 13.57 -25.59 -10.26
CA ASP A 10 14.88 -25.77 -10.89
C ASP A 10 15.94 -24.93 -10.16
N ALA A 11 17.20 -25.35 -10.27
CA ALA A 11 18.31 -24.81 -9.48
C ALA A 11 18.61 -23.33 -9.77
N ASP A 12 18.14 -22.79 -10.89
CA ASP A 12 18.20 -21.38 -11.29
C ASP A 12 16.92 -20.59 -10.94
N LEU A 13 15.87 -21.27 -10.47
CA LEU A 13 14.63 -20.67 -9.98
C LEU A 13 14.35 -20.90 -8.47
N PRO A 14 15.35 -21.12 -7.58
CA PRO A 14 15.10 -21.35 -6.16
C PRO A 14 14.38 -20.15 -5.55
N GLY A 15 13.33 -20.42 -4.78
CA GLY A 15 12.53 -19.40 -4.11
C GLY A 15 11.35 -18.86 -4.93
N ARG A 16 11.34 -18.94 -6.27
CA ARG A 16 10.19 -18.46 -7.07
C ARG A 16 8.89 -19.23 -6.83
N GLY A 17 8.98 -20.50 -6.44
CA GLY A 17 7.80 -21.30 -6.07
C GLY A 17 7.50 -21.33 -4.57
N GLN A 18 8.32 -20.71 -3.72
CA GLN A 18 8.29 -20.93 -2.27
C GLN A 18 8.33 -19.64 -1.43
N ALA A 19 8.70 -18.52 -2.02
CA ALA A 19 8.82 -17.26 -1.29
C ALA A 19 7.43 -16.64 -1.09
N SER A 20 7.20 -16.15 0.11
CA SER A 20 6.23 -15.09 0.37
C SER A 20 7.01 -13.87 0.82
N ASN A 21 6.66 -12.69 0.31
CA ASN A 21 7.27 -11.43 0.69
C ASN A 21 6.20 -10.36 0.89
N GLU A 22 6.64 -9.20 1.36
CA GLU A 22 5.81 -8.00 1.58
C GLU A 22 4.58 -8.28 2.47
N PRO A 23 4.80 -8.80 3.69
CA PRO A 23 3.71 -9.12 4.56
C PRO A 23 3.07 -7.86 5.16
N PHE A 24 1.75 -7.89 5.31
CA PHE A 24 1.00 -6.93 6.12
C PHE A 24 0.18 -7.68 7.16
N ILE A 25 -0.11 -7.07 8.31
CA ILE A 25 -0.91 -7.70 9.36
C ILE A 25 -1.83 -6.69 10.02
N ALA A 26 -3.05 -7.12 10.31
CA ALA A 26 -4.03 -6.36 11.06
C ALA A 26 -4.64 -7.21 12.18
N GLN A 27 -5.01 -6.53 13.25
CA GLN A 27 -5.68 -7.10 14.41
C GLN A 27 -7.14 -6.62 14.44
N ASP A 28 -8.06 -7.52 14.73
CA ASP A 28 -9.46 -7.18 14.93
C ASP A 28 -9.60 -6.29 16.19
N PRO A 29 -10.15 -5.07 16.08
CA PRO A 29 -10.27 -4.15 17.21
C PRO A 29 -11.22 -4.67 18.30
N ASN A 30 -12.08 -5.65 17.98
CA ASN A 30 -13.04 -6.26 18.91
C ASN A 30 -12.56 -7.60 19.49
N ALA A 31 -11.49 -8.19 18.94
CA ALA A 31 -10.96 -9.48 19.34
C ALA A 31 -9.43 -9.55 19.10
N PRO A 32 -8.59 -9.17 20.09
CA PRO A 32 -7.14 -9.08 19.91
C PRO A 32 -6.42 -10.39 19.55
N ASP A 33 -7.04 -11.54 19.77
CA ASP A 33 -6.54 -12.85 19.37
C ASP A 33 -6.87 -13.20 17.91
N HIS A 34 -7.69 -12.39 17.25
CA HIS A 34 -8.07 -12.53 15.86
C HIS A 34 -7.23 -11.58 14.99
N LEU A 35 -6.42 -12.19 14.12
CA LEU A 35 -5.47 -11.51 13.24
C LEU A 35 -5.69 -11.94 11.80
N VAL A 36 -5.47 -11.03 10.86
CA VAL A 36 -5.36 -11.34 9.43
C VAL A 36 -4.02 -10.81 8.94
N ALA A 37 -3.29 -11.64 8.21
CA ALA A 37 -2.08 -11.25 7.51
C ALA A 37 -2.27 -11.42 6.01
N SER A 38 -1.64 -10.57 5.22
CA SER A 38 -1.52 -10.68 3.76
C SER A 38 -0.06 -10.79 3.37
N PHE A 39 0.19 -11.35 2.19
CA PHE A 39 1.52 -11.50 1.61
C PHE A 39 1.38 -11.80 0.13
N ASN A 40 2.47 -11.59 -0.61
CA ASN A 40 2.56 -12.10 -1.97
C ASN A 40 2.75 -13.61 -1.95
N ASP A 41 1.97 -14.30 -2.74
CA ASP A 41 1.96 -15.74 -2.89
C ASP A 41 2.37 -16.11 -4.31
N TYR A 42 3.50 -16.80 -4.42
CA TYR A 42 4.06 -17.27 -5.69
C TYR A 42 3.88 -18.79 -5.88
N ARG A 43 3.12 -19.47 -5.00
CA ARG A 43 2.95 -20.93 -5.05
C ARG A 43 2.26 -21.41 -6.33
N ALA A 44 1.53 -20.52 -7.02
CA ALA A 44 0.87 -20.79 -8.30
C ALA A 44 1.75 -20.46 -9.53
N GLY A 45 3.01 -20.06 -9.34
CA GLY A 45 3.98 -19.75 -10.39
C GLY A 45 4.10 -18.26 -10.71
N GLU A 46 2.99 -17.51 -10.65
CA GLU A 46 2.97 -16.04 -10.70
C GLU A 46 2.65 -15.46 -9.33
N GLY A 47 3.08 -14.21 -9.10
CA GLY A 47 2.75 -13.47 -7.89
C GLY A 47 1.26 -13.17 -7.83
N THR A 48 0.68 -13.35 -6.65
CA THR A 48 -0.69 -12.94 -6.35
C THR A 48 -0.85 -12.56 -4.88
N CYS A 49 -1.93 -11.87 -4.50
CA CYS A 49 -2.22 -11.70 -3.07
C CYS A 49 -2.78 -12.98 -2.47
N ALA A 50 -2.26 -13.36 -1.32
CA ALA A 50 -2.90 -14.30 -0.42
C ALA A 50 -3.07 -13.70 0.96
N THR A 51 -3.85 -14.39 1.78
CA THR A 51 -4.03 -14.03 3.19
C THR A 51 -3.91 -15.27 4.06
N ALA A 52 -3.66 -15.06 5.34
CA ALA A 52 -3.83 -16.06 6.38
C ALA A 52 -4.51 -15.41 7.59
N TYR A 53 -5.28 -16.18 8.34
CA TYR A 53 -5.90 -15.69 9.58
C TYR A 53 -5.50 -16.53 10.79
N SER A 54 -5.51 -15.90 11.95
CA SER A 54 -5.30 -16.53 13.24
C SER A 54 -6.45 -16.19 14.19
N ARG A 55 -6.78 -17.11 15.09
CA ARG A 55 -7.79 -16.95 16.14
C ARG A 55 -7.23 -17.23 17.54
N ASN A 56 -5.91 -17.18 17.67
CA ASN A 56 -5.20 -17.45 18.92
C ASN A 56 -3.96 -16.57 19.09
N GLY A 57 -4.04 -15.33 18.60
CA GLY A 57 -2.98 -14.33 18.74
C GLY A 57 -1.73 -14.67 17.94
N GLY A 58 -1.88 -15.36 16.80
CA GLY A 58 -0.78 -15.68 15.89
C GLY A 58 -0.02 -16.97 16.23
N GLN A 59 -0.51 -17.79 17.18
CA GLN A 59 0.12 -19.09 17.48
C GLN A 59 -0.07 -20.11 16.36
N THR A 60 -1.22 -20.10 15.70
CA THR A 60 -1.51 -20.90 14.50
C THR A 60 -2.21 -20.07 13.45
N TRP A 61 -1.94 -20.39 12.18
CA TRP A 61 -2.45 -19.67 11.02
C TRP A 61 -3.13 -20.63 10.05
N SER A 62 -4.16 -20.14 9.36
CA SER A 62 -4.83 -20.84 8.27
C SER A 62 -4.74 -19.98 7.01
N ASP A 63 -4.15 -20.53 5.96
CA ASP A 63 -4.07 -19.88 4.65
C ASP A 63 -5.46 -19.73 4.02
N VAL A 64 -5.65 -18.64 3.31
CA VAL A 64 -6.87 -18.29 2.60
C VAL A 64 -6.51 -17.88 1.19
N ALA A 65 -7.02 -18.66 0.23
CA ALA A 65 -6.95 -18.29 -1.18
C ALA A 65 -7.85 -17.09 -1.44
N VAL A 66 -7.27 -16.02 -1.97
CA VAL A 66 -8.02 -14.84 -2.39
C VAL A 66 -8.57 -15.12 -3.79
N PRO A 67 -9.89 -14.96 -4.04
CA PRO A 67 -10.46 -15.22 -5.34
C PRO A 67 -10.08 -14.08 -6.30
N ASN A 68 -8.99 -14.24 -7.04
CA ASN A 68 -8.35 -13.12 -7.76
C ASN A 68 -8.20 -13.32 -9.28
N SER A 69 -8.88 -14.33 -9.82
CA SER A 69 -8.74 -14.75 -11.23
C SER A 69 -9.15 -13.70 -12.25
N PHE A 70 -10.19 -12.92 -11.95
CA PHE A 70 -10.67 -11.84 -12.82
C PHE A 70 -11.40 -10.76 -12.05
N THR A 71 -11.50 -9.58 -12.64
CA THR A 71 -12.38 -8.50 -12.18
C THR A 71 -13.46 -8.23 -13.23
N ARG A 72 -14.58 -7.65 -12.81
CA ARG A 72 -15.70 -7.32 -13.70
C ARG A 72 -15.71 -5.82 -13.93
N GLY A 73 -16.18 -5.42 -15.10
CA GLY A 73 -16.28 -4.01 -15.45
C GLY A 73 -16.22 -3.86 -16.96
N SER A 74 -16.00 -2.65 -17.42
CA SER A 74 -15.76 -2.35 -18.84
C SER A 74 -14.50 -1.50 -19.05
N ALA A 75 -13.71 -1.27 -18.00
CA ALA A 75 -12.51 -0.42 -18.05
C ALA A 75 -11.50 -0.90 -19.10
N PHE A 76 -11.45 -2.21 -19.36
CA PHE A 76 -10.49 -2.84 -20.28
C PHE A 76 -11.15 -3.28 -21.60
N GLY A 77 -12.29 -2.68 -21.96
CA GLY A 77 -12.98 -2.94 -23.23
C GLY A 77 -13.70 -4.29 -23.33
N THR A 78 -13.70 -5.10 -22.27
CA THR A 78 -14.46 -6.36 -22.17
C THR A 78 -15.21 -6.43 -20.84
N ALA A 79 -16.11 -7.40 -20.69
CA ALA A 79 -16.91 -7.56 -19.44
C ALA A 79 -16.10 -8.10 -18.25
N ARG A 80 -14.91 -8.67 -18.50
CA ARG A 80 -14.04 -9.28 -17.49
C ARG A 80 -12.58 -9.13 -17.87
N GLU A 81 -11.77 -8.67 -16.94
CA GLU A 81 -10.32 -8.63 -17.08
C GLU A 81 -9.69 -9.80 -16.33
N TYR A 82 -8.92 -10.62 -17.02
CA TYR A 82 -8.24 -11.78 -16.44
C TYR A 82 -6.78 -11.44 -16.20
N TRP A 83 -6.42 -11.34 -14.93
CA TRP A 83 -5.11 -10.86 -14.52
C TRP A 83 -4.06 -11.97 -14.56
N GLN A 84 -2.89 -11.65 -15.14
CA GLN A 84 -1.74 -12.55 -15.12
C GLN A 84 -1.08 -12.61 -13.74
N THR A 85 -1.01 -11.48 -13.03
CA THR A 85 -0.31 -11.39 -11.75
C THR A 85 -0.90 -10.29 -10.85
N GLY A 86 -0.35 -10.19 -9.65
CA GLY A 86 -0.66 -9.17 -8.67
C GLY A 86 0.16 -9.38 -7.41
N GLY A 87 -0.18 -8.63 -6.37
CA GLY A 87 0.57 -8.63 -5.13
C GLY A 87 0.23 -7.43 -4.28
N ASP A 88 1.15 -7.09 -3.39
CA ASP A 88 1.10 -5.93 -2.50
C ASP A 88 -0.14 -5.94 -1.62
N GLY A 89 -0.47 -7.12 -1.09
CA GLY A 89 -1.63 -7.30 -0.25
C GLY A 89 -1.49 -6.52 1.05
N THR A 90 -2.42 -5.62 1.35
CA THR A 90 -2.53 -4.96 2.67
C THR A 90 -3.90 -5.18 3.28
N VAL A 91 -3.98 -5.20 4.61
CA VAL A 91 -5.19 -5.57 5.33
C VAL A 91 -5.50 -4.62 6.49
N ALA A 92 -6.78 -4.40 6.77
CA ALA A 92 -7.24 -3.71 7.97
C ALA A 92 -8.66 -4.16 8.37
N PHE A 93 -9.11 -3.73 9.56
CA PHE A 93 -10.43 -4.03 10.11
C PHE A 93 -11.25 -2.77 10.36
N ASP A 94 -12.55 -2.82 10.08
CA ASP A 94 -13.49 -1.82 10.55
C ASP A 94 -13.92 -2.06 12.02
N SER A 95 -14.67 -1.13 12.59
CA SER A 95 -15.20 -1.25 13.96
C SER A 95 -16.23 -2.38 14.14
N ARG A 96 -16.67 -3.02 13.05
CA ARG A 96 -17.62 -4.14 13.03
C ARG A 96 -16.93 -5.49 12.77
N ALA A 97 -15.60 -5.54 12.83
CA ALA A 97 -14.81 -6.73 12.54
C ALA A 97 -14.97 -7.26 11.10
N ASN A 98 -15.36 -6.42 10.14
CA ASN A 98 -15.13 -6.71 8.72
C ASN A 98 -13.64 -6.53 8.44
N ALA A 99 -13.02 -7.51 7.79
CA ALA A 99 -11.66 -7.38 7.30
C ALA A 99 -11.69 -6.91 5.84
N TYR A 100 -10.70 -6.12 5.47
CA TYR A 100 -10.49 -5.63 4.11
C TYR A 100 -9.11 -6.05 3.64
N LEU A 101 -9.01 -6.38 2.35
CA LEU A 101 -7.76 -6.68 1.66
C LEU A 101 -7.69 -5.77 0.43
N ALA A 102 -6.71 -4.88 0.37
CA ALA A 102 -6.33 -4.19 -0.85
C ALA A 102 -5.29 -5.03 -1.57
N CYS A 103 -5.34 -5.03 -2.89
CA CYS A 103 -4.47 -5.87 -3.68
C CYS A 103 -4.28 -5.33 -5.10
N GLN A 104 -3.03 -5.29 -5.53
CA GLN A 104 -2.63 -4.90 -6.87
C GLN A 104 -2.90 -6.01 -7.88
N ARG A 105 -3.24 -5.62 -9.10
CA ARG A 105 -3.35 -6.49 -10.27
C ARG A 105 -2.66 -5.83 -11.45
N PHE A 106 -1.95 -6.62 -12.25
CA PHE A 106 -1.38 -6.12 -13.48
C PHE A 106 -1.11 -7.23 -14.50
N GLN A 107 -0.95 -6.80 -15.75
CA GLN A 107 -0.55 -7.64 -16.85
C GLN A 107 0.96 -7.52 -17.12
N ARG A 108 1.56 -8.61 -17.58
CA ARG A 108 3.00 -8.72 -17.87
C ARG A 108 3.40 -8.10 -19.21
N GLY A 109 2.44 -7.94 -20.11
CA GLY A 109 2.69 -7.43 -21.46
C GLY A 109 3.49 -8.36 -22.37
N GLY A 110 3.73 -7.85 -23.58
CA GLY A 110 4.26 -8.61 -24.70
C GLY A 110 5.73 -9.00 -24.58
N GLY A 111 6.47 -8.40 -23.65
CA GLY A 111 7.88 -8.71 -23.37
C GLY A 111 8.04 -10.03 -22.61
N ASP A 112 7.11 -10.32 -21.71
CA ASP A 112 7.15 -11.47 -20.79
C ASP A 112 6.06 -12.53 -21.10
N SER A 113 5.07 -12.18 -21.93
CA SER A 113 3.96 -13.05 -22.27
C SER A 113 3.47 -12.85 -23.72
N SER A 114 2.58 -13.72 -24.20
CA SER A 114 1.91 -13.53 -25.49
C SER A 114 0.79 -12.46 -25.46
N ASN A 115 0.44 -11.96 -24.28
CA ASN A 115 -0.55 -10.90 -24.11
C ASN A 115 0.14 -9.53 -24.20
N GLN A 116 -0.32 -8.62 -25.07
CA GLN A 116 0.25 -7.27 -25.19
C GLN A 116 -0.22 -6.31 -24.10
N ASP A 117 -1.26 -6.70 -23.37
CA ASP A 117 -1.85 -5.89 -22.32
C ASP A 117 -0.83 -5.57 -21.22
N LEU A 118 -0.72 -4.29 -20.87
CA LEU A 118 0.09 -3.76 -19.77
C LEU A 118 -0.77 -3.03 -18.72
N SER A 119 -2.07 -3.30 -18.70
CA SER A 119 -3.01 -2.71 -17.75
C SER A 119 -2.63 -3.06 -16.30
N SER A 120 -3.00 -2.16 -15.39
CA SER A 120 -2.87 -2.33 -13.95
C SER A 120 -4.12 -1.83 -13.22
N GLY A 121 -4.25 -2.18 -11.95
CA GLY A 121 -5.32 -1.70 -11.10
C GLY A 121 -5.23 -2.18 -9.66
N ILE A 122 -5.99 -1.53 -8.80
CA ILE A 122 -6.06 -1.86 -7.37
C ILE A 122 -7.49 -2.21 -7.02
N TYR A 123 -7.63 -3.31 -6.28
CA TYR A 123 -8.91 -3.84 -5.90
C TYR A 123 -8.98 -4.11 -4.40
N VAL A 124 -10.14 -3.80 -3.81
CA VAL A 124 -10.46 -4.12 -2.42
C VAL A 124 -11.42 -5.30 -2.36
N PHE A 125 -11.12 -6.21 -1.45
CA PHE A 125 -11.92 -7.37 -1.09
C PHE A 125 -12.39 -7.20 0.36
N ARG A 126 -13.62 -7.65 0.66
CA ARG A 126 -14.21 -7.61 2.00
C ARG A 126 -14.49 -9.02 2.51
N SER A 127 -14.13 -9.25 3.77
CA SER A 127 -14.50 -10.39 4.58
C SER A 127 -15.48 -9.95 5.67
N THR A 128 -16.61 -10.65 5.80
CA THR A 128 -17.67 -10.29 6.76
C THR A 128 -18.03 -11.50 7.61
N GLY A 129 -17.95 -11.35 8.94
CA GLY A 129 -18.48 -12.32 9.91
C GLY A 129 -17.70 -13.64 10.03
N ASN A 130 -16.60 -13.81 9.31
CA ASN A 130 -15.79 -15.04 9.37
C ASN A 130 -14.31 -14.82 9.66
N GLY A 131 -13.92 -13.56 9.89
CA GLY A 131 -12.60 -13.20 10.35
C GLY A 131 -11.48 -13.46 9.34
N GLY A 132 -11.64 -12.93 8.12
CA GLY A 132 -10.65 -13.09 7.05
C GLY A 132 -10.60 -14.49 6.44
N ALA A 133 -11.48 -15.42 6.85
CA ALA A 133 -11.50 -16.79 6.34
C ALA A 133 -12.01 -16.90 4.89
N SER A 134 -12.72 -15.89 4.40
CA SER A 134 -13.05 -15.75 2.98
C SER A 134 -13.30 -14.30 2.58
N TRP A 135 -13.27 -14.05 1.28
CA TRP A 135 -13.36 -12.74 0.66
C TRP A 135 -14.49 -12.71 -0.38
N ASN A 136 -15.13 -11.56 -0.56
CA ASN A 136 -16.09 -11.36 -1.66
C ASN A 136 -15.42 -11.54 -3.02
N PHE A 137 -16.21 -11.88 -4.05
CA PHE A 137 -15.72 -11.99 -5.42
C PHE A 137 -16.75 -11.46 -6.42
N PRO A 138 -16.34 -10.69 -7.44
CA PRO A 138 -15.00 -10.11 -7.62
C PRO A 138 -14.71 -8.99 -6.61
N GLY A 139 -13.43 -8.63 -6.48
CA GLY A 139 -13.01 -7.41 -5.77
C GLY A 139 -13.63 -6.15 -6.38
N ARG A 140 -13.55 -5.03 -5.67
CA ARG A 140 -14.10 -3.74 -6.07
C ARG A 140 -12.97 -2.80 -6.48
N PRO A 141 -13.06 -2.14 -7.65
CA PRO A 141 -11.98 -1.29 -8.14
C PRO A 141 -11.84 -0.04 -7.27
N VAL A 142 -10.60 0.27 -6.90
CA VAL A 142 -10.19 1.56 -6.34
C VAL A 142 -9.73 2.46 -7.49
N ILE A 143 -8.86 1.93 -8.35
CA ILE A 143 -8.35 2.56 -9.56
C ILE A 143 -8.08 1.48 -10.61
N GLU A 144 -8.28 1.82 -11.89
CA GLU A 144 -8.07 0.94 -13.04
C GLU A 144 -7.40 1.75 -14.16
N SER A 145 -6.22 1.30 -14.59
CA SER A 145 -5.39 1.96 -15.59
C SER A 145 -5.17 1.01 -16.77
N ALA A 146 -5.88 1.29 -17.86
CA ALA A 146 -5.97 0.41 -19.02
C ALA A 146 -4.88 0.70 -20.06
N ASP A 147 -4.11 -0.31 -20.43
CA ASP A 147 -3.18 -0.31 -21.57
C ASP A 147 -3.27 -1.64 -22.32
N VAL A 148 -4.48 -1.96 -22.79
CA VAL A 148 -4.84 -3.26 -23.40
C VAL A 148 -3.99 -3.61 -24.63
N GLN A 149 -3.39 -2.60 -25.28
CA GLN A 149 -2.52 -2.79 -26.45
C GLN A 149 -1.03 -2.56 -26.15
N GLY A 150 -0.66 -2.27 -24.90
CA GLY A 150 0.71 -1.96 -24.48
C GLY A 150 1.27 -0.68 -25.13
N ALA A 151 0.42 0.18 -25.66
CA ALA A 151 0.81 1.35 -26.44
C ALA A 151 1.32 2.49 -25.56
N ALA A 152 0.90 2.54 -24.29
CA ALA A 152 1.38 3.48 -23.29
C ALA A 152 2.62 2.96 -22.53
N GLY A 153 3.08 1.74 -22.83
CA GLY A 153 4.20 1.11 -22.13
C GLY A 153 3.88 0.73 -20.68
N GLY A 154 2.59 0.58 -20.34
CA GLY A 154 2.12 0.25 -19.00
C GLY A 154 1.97 1.43 -18.06
N PHE A 155 1.95 2.67 -18.57
CA PHE A 155 1.78 3.87 -17.75
C PHE A 155 0.40 4.53 -17.96
N PRO A 156 -0.24 5.03 -16.89
CA PRO A 156 0.18 4.93 -15.48
C PRO A 156 0.14 3.48 -14.95
N PHE A 157 1.07 3.16 -14.06
CA PHE A 157 1.16 1.86 -13.38
C PHE A 157 0.81 2.01 -11.89
N GLU A 158 -0.23 1.31 -11.45
CA GLU A 158 -0.72 1.35 -10.08
C GLU A 158 -0.02 0.29 -9.22
N ASP A 159 0.62 0.71 -8.12
CA ASP A 159 1.49 -0.12 -7.29
C ASP A 159 1.32 0.17 -5.79
N LYS A 160 1.72 -0.79 -4.94
CA LYS A 160 1.76 -0.66 -3.47
C LYS A 160 0.49 -0.06 -2.84
N PRO A 161 -0.69 -0.69 -2.99
CA PRO A 161 -1.87 -0.24 -2.28
C PRO A 161 -1.75 -0.50 -0.77
N VAL A 162 -1.87 0.54 0.05
CA VAL A 162 -1.92 0.43 1.50
C VAL A 162 -3.27 0.92 1.99
N LEU A 163 -3.94 0.14 2.84
CA LEU A 163 -5.25 0.50 3.35
C LEU A 163 -5.27 0.68 4.88
N THR A 164 -6.09 1.61 5.34
CA THR A 164 -6.49 1.73 6.74
C THR A 164 -8.01 1.93 6.82
N VAL A 165 -8.59 1.67 7.98
CA VAL A 165 -10.01 1.89 8.23
C VAL A 165 -10.17 2.66 9.53
N ASP A 166 -11.06 3.67 9.51
CA ASP A 166 -11.43 4.41 10.71
C ASP A 166 -12.29 3.55 11.64
N SER A 167 -11.64 2.74 12.47
CA SER A 167 -12.33 1.89 13.45
C SER A 167 -12.76 2.65 14.71
N ASN A 168 -12.58 3.98 14.79
CA ASN A 168 -12.94 4.76 15.96
C ASN A 168 -14.46 5.02 15.99
N PRO A 169 -15.20 4.46 16.98
CA PRO A 169 -16.65 4.60 17.04
C PRO A 169 -17.14 6.04 17.26
N ALA A 170 -16.26 6.94 17.73
CA ALA A 170 -16.57 8.35 17.93
C ALA A 170 -16.23 9.24 16.72
N SER A 171 -15.57 8.70 15.70
CA SER A 171 -15.20 9.47 14.51
C SER A 171 -16.43 9.81 13.65
N PRO A 172 -16.50 11.02 13.07
CA PRO A 172 -17.51 11.32 12.04
C PRO A 172 -17.31 10.50 10.75
N TYR A 173 -16.14 9.91 10.54
CA TYR A 173 -15.79 9.07 9.40
C TYR A 173 -15.71 7.58 9.76
N ARG A 174 -16.32 7.18 10.88
CA ARG A 174 -16.34 5.80 11.36
C ARG A 174 -16.63 4.81 10.22
N ASP A 175 -15.77 3.81 10.11
CA ASP A 175 -15.74 2.71 9.15
C ASP A 175 -15.44 3.13 7.70
N ARG A 176 -15.00 4.37 7.47
CA ARG A 176 -14.42 4.78 6.18
C ARG A 176 -13.12 4.02 5.94
N ILE A 177 -13.02 3.47 4.75
CA ILE A 177 -11.82 2.81 4.25
C ILE A 177 -11.03 3.85 3.47
N TYR A 178 -9.74 3.99 3.74
CA TYR A 178 -8.82 4.83 2.98
C TYR A 178 -7.80 3.91 2.31
N VAL A 179 -7.62 4.06 1.01
CA VAL A 179 -6.63 3.31 0.23
C VAL A 179 -5.70 4.30 -0.42
N THR A 180 -4.44 4.27 -0.01
CA THR A 180 -3.38 4.97 -0.73
C THR A 180 -2.70 4.03 -1.71
N PHE A 181 -2.11 4.58 -2.74
CA PHE A 181 -1.34 3.83 -3.72
C PHE A 181 -0.33 4.71 -4.43
N THR A 182 0.71 4.08 -4.95
CA THR A 182 1.74 4.73 -5.75
C THR A 182 1.36 4.57 -7.22
N GLU A 183 1.20 5.68 -7.92
CA GLU A 183 1.08 5.72 -9.37
C GLU A 183 2.44 6.07 -9.96
N PHE A 184 2.99 5.17 -10.77
CA PHE A 184 4.14 5.48 -11.61
C PHE A 184 3.65 6.01 -12.95
N ASP A 185 4.13 7.18 -13.33
CA ASP A 185 3.82 7.80 -14.62
C ASP A 185 5.05 8.51 -15.18
N VAL A 186 5.39 8.23 -16.44
CA VAL A 186 6.61 8.78 -17.07
C VAL A 186 6.54 10.28 -17.37
N VAL A 187 5.34 10.87 -17.31
CA VAL A 187 5.11 12.30 -17.56
C VAL A 187 4.99 13.07 -16.25
N ASN A 188 4.22 12.53 -15.30
CA ASN A 188 3.83 13.22 -14.07
C ASN A 188 4.68 12.83 -12.85
N GLY A 189 5.41 11.71 -12.91
CA GLY A 189 6.28 11.23 -11.85
C GLY A 189 5.70 10.07 -11.05
N ILE A 190 6.25 9.88 -9.85
CA ILE A 190 5.88 8.82 -8.92
C ILE A 190 5.09 9.45 -7.79
N LEU A 191 3.77 9.27 -7.84
CA LEU A 191 2.82 10.05 -7.06
C LEU A 191 2.02 9.16 -6.12
N THR A 192 1.86 9.61 -4.87
CA THR A 192 0.95 8.96 -3.92
C THR A 192 -0.44 9.58 -4.03
N TYR A 193 -1.43 8.75 -4.36
CA TYR A 193 -2.84 9.10 -4.34
C TYR A 193 -3.56 8.42 -3.18
N GLU A 194 -4.71 8.96 -2.81
CA GLU A 194 -5.66 8.36 -1.87
C GLU A 194 -7.06 8.28 -2.49
N SER A 195 -7.79 7.22 -2.18
CA SER A 195 -9.21 7.06 -2.49
C SER A 195 -9.91 6.33 -1.35
N TYR A 196 -11.10 6.83 -0.98
CA TYR A 196 -11.84 6.33 0.16
C TYR A 196 -13.18 5.68 -0.22
N SER A 197 -13.69 4.82 0.67
CA SER A 197 -15.03 4.23 0.57
C SER A 197 -15.84 4.46 1.84
N ASP A 198 -17.11 4.86 1.65
CA ASP A 198 -18.10 5.09 2.71
C ASP A 198 -19.17 3.99 2.79
N ASP A 199 -19.05 2.95 1.98
CA ASP A 199 -20.08 1.91 1.82
C ASP A 199 -19.52 0.50 1.92
N PHE A 200 -18.59 0.33 2.87
CA PHE A 200 -17.93 -0.93 3.16
C PHE A 200 -17.16 -1.50 1.96
N GLY A 201 -16.53 -0.64 1.16
CA GLY A 201 -15.68 -1.02 0.06
C GLY A 201 -16.44 -1.45 -1.19
N GLU A 202 -17.70 -1.05 -1.37
CA GLU A 202 -18.44 -1.34 -2.60
C GLU A 202 -18.14 -0.32 -3.69
N HIS A 203 -17.94 0.96 -3.34
CA HIS A 203 -17.54 2.04 -4.24
C HIS A 203 -16.45 2.91 -3.61
N PHE A 204 -15.59 3.46 -4.46
CA PHE A 204 -14.47 4.31 -4.07
C PHE A 204 -14.59 5.71 -4.68
N SER A 205 -14.08 6.72 -3.98
CA SER A 205 -14.03 8.09 -4.47
C SER A 205 -13.06 8.21 -5.66
N PRO A 206 -13.16 9.29 -6.46
CA PRO A 206 -12.03 9.68 -7.31
C PRO A 206 -10.75 9.81 -6.49
N LYS A 207 -9.61 9.48 -7.09
CA LYS A 207 -8.29 9.59 -6.46
C LYS A 207 -7.93 11.06 -6.19
N VAL A 208 -7.29 11.32 -5.07
CA VAL A 208 -6.82 12.65 -4.64
C VAL A 208 -5.31 12.61 -4.43
N LEU A 209 -4.58 13.57 -5.00
CA LEU A 209 -3.13 13.69 -4.79
C LEU A 209 -2.85 14.05 -3.33
N VAL A 210 -1.99 13.29 -2.67
CA VAL A 210 -1.74 13.44 -1.23
C VAL A 210 -0.62 14.44 -0.95
N PHE A 211 0.45 14.40 -1.74
CA PHE A 211 1.64 15.21 -1.51
C PHE A 211 1.87 16.16 -2.67
N ASN A 212 1.80 17.46 -2.37
CA ASN A 212 2.17 18.51 -3.29
C ASN A 212 2.72 19.71 -2.50
N SER A 213 4.04 19.97 -2.58
CA SER A 213 4.68 21.12 -1.95
C SER A 213 6.15 21.29 -2.34
N ALA A 214 6.48 22.36 -3.07
CA ALA A 214 7.87 22.79 -3.31
C ALA A 214 8.70 22.95 -2.02
N ALA A 215 8.06 23.29 -0.90
CA ALA A 215 8.76 23.57 0.36
C ALA A 215 9.40 22.33 1.00
N VAL A 216 8.81 21.14 0.78
CA VAL A 216 9.35 19.84 1.24
C VAL A 216 9.82 18.95 0.07
N CYS A 217 9.57 19.37 -1.17
CA CYS A 217 10.03 18.70 -2.38
C CYS A 217 10.80 19.70 -3.26
N PRO A 218 12.00 20.14 -2.83
CA PRO A 218 12.74 21.21 -3.51
C PRO A 218 13.37 20.78 -4.84
N ASN A 219 13.40 19.50 -5.16
CA ASN A 219 13.84 18.98 -6.45
C ASN A 219 12.71 18.22 -7.12
N SER A 220 12.61 18.32 -8.43
CA SER A 220 11.67 17.60 -9.27
C SER A 220 12.48 16.79 -10.29
N PHE A 221 12.07 15.54 -10.51
CA PHE A 221 12.71 14.60 -11.43
C PHE A 221 11.85 14.36 -12.69
N PHE A 222 10.61 14.82 -12.69
CA PHE A 222 9.62 14.66 -13.75
C PHE A 222 8.91 15.99 -14.03
N GLY A 223 8.54 16.25 -15.30
CA GLY A 223 7.72 17.42 -15.67
C GLY A 223 8.24 18.81 -15.23
N PRO A 224 7.52 19.90 -15.48
CA PRO A 224 7.98 21.24 -15.13
C PRO A 224 7.67 21.57 -13.66
N ALA A 225 8.70 21.40 -12.82
CA ALA A 225 9.06 22.06 -11.55
C ALA A 225 7.94 22.75 -10.75
N ASP A 226 7.63 22.16 -9.59
CA ASP A 226 7.41 22.79 -8.26
C ASP A 226 6.73 21.83 -7.25
N ASP A 227 6.54 20.57 -7.60
CA ASP A 227 5.72 19.64 -6.81
C ASP A 227 6.49 18.36 -6.39
N CYS A 228 5.89 17.57 -5.50
CA CYS A 228 6.44 16.27 -5.09
C CYS A 228 6.16 15.23 -6.19
N ASP A 229 7.21 14.73 -6.83
CA ASP A 229 7.13 13.83 -7.99
C ASP A 229 7.96 12.54 -7.87
N ALA A 230 8.57 12.31 -6.70
CA ALA A 230 9.36 11.11 -6.41
C ALA A 230 9.04 10.59 -5.00
N GLY A 231 7.79 10.18 -4.80
CA GLY A 231 7.29 9.61 -3.55
C GLY A 231 6.76 8.19 -3.70
N ILE A 232 7.07 7.30 -2.74
CA ILE A 232 6.57 5.92 -2.73
C ILE A 232 6.12 5.50 -1.33
N ASP A 233 5.40 4.38 -1.27
CA ASP A 233 4.98 3.73 -0.02
C ASP A 233 4.17 4.67 0.89
N GLY A 234 3.14 5.30 0.31
CA GLY A 234 2.19 6.09 1.07
C GLY A 234 1.43 5.23 2.08
N GLN A 235 1.69 5.37 3.37
CA GLN A 235 1.03 4.61 4.44
C GLN A 235 -0.01 5.47 5.17
N PRO A 236 -1.31 5.15 5.05
CA PRO A 236 -2.37 5.92 5.69
C PRO A 236 -2.64 5.39 7.11
N PHE A 237 -2.96 6.28 8.03
CA PHE A 237 -3.47 5.93 9.35
C PHE A 237 -4.46 6.98 9.88
N VAL A 238 -5.40 6.55 10.70
CA VAL A 238 -6.42 7.42 11.30
C VAL A 238 -5.99 7.86 12.69
N GLY A 239 -5.98 9.18 12.92
CA GLY A 239 -5.71 9.77 14.23
C GLY A 239 -6.90 9.63 15.19
N PRO A 240 -6.68 9.81 16.51
CA PRO A 240 -7.76 9.81 17.49
C PRO A 240 -8.84 10.88 17.26
N ASP A 241 -8.50 11.93 16.49
CA ASP A 241 -9.38 13.02 16.07
C ASP A 241 -10.24 12.69 14.84
N GLY A 242 -10.09 11.50 14.25
CA GLY A 242 -10.76 11.09 13.01
C GLY A 242 -10.12 11.70 11.75
N ALA A 243 -9.04 12.47 11.87
CA ALA A 243 -8.26 12.90 10.71
C ALA A 243 -7.47 11.72 10.15
N VAL A 244 -7.37 11.64 8.82
CA VAL A 244 -6.49 10.67 8.17
C VAL A 244 -5.16 11.33 7.86
N TYR A 245 -4.09 10.63 8.16
CA TYR A 245 -2.71 11.03 7.91
C TYR A 245 -2.09 10.06 6.94
N VAL A 246 -1.21 10.54 6.07
CA VAL A 246 -0.42 9.70 5.17
C VAL A 246 1.04 10.06 5.35
N VAL A 247 1.89 9.06 5.55
CA VAL A 247 3.35 9.23 5.48
C VAL A 247 3.86 8.60 4.20
N GLN A 248 4.89 9.15 3.58
CA GLN A 248 5.57 8.53 2.44
C GLN A 248 7.09 8.63 2.59
N GLU A 249 7.79 7.73 1.92
CA GLU A 249 9.19 7.96 1.57
C GLU A 249 9.27 9.02 0.47
N ASN A 250 10.15 10.00 0.64
CA ASN A 250 10.33 11.14 -0.24
C ASN A 250 11.77 11.22 -0.74
N PHE A 251 11.93 11.20 -2.06
CA PHE A 251 13.23 11.26 -2.74
C PHE A 251 13.49 12.63 -3.39
N ASN A 252 12.59 13.60 -3.21
CA ASN A 252 12.70 14.97 -3.71
C ASN A 252 13.75 15.84 -2.96
N ASN A 253 14.67 15.23 -2.20
CA ASN A 253 15.72 15.91 -1.45
C ASN A 253 16.92 16.32 -2.33
N PHE A 254 17.71 17.28 -1.84
CA PHE A 254 19.00 17.60 -2.47
C PHE A 254 20.00 16.47 -2.25
N PHE A 255 20.76 16.13 -3.29
CA PHE A 255 21.94 15.27 -3.18
C PHE A 255 23.19 16.13 -2.99
N TYR A 256 23.90 15.97 -1.88
CA TYR A 256 25.22 16.61 -1.69
C TYR A 256 26.32 15.91 -2.51
N ASN A 257 26.18 14.60 -2.77
CA ASN A 257 27.07 13.80 -3.61
C ASN A 257 26.41 12.45 -4.01
N ALA A 258 27.08 11.65 -4.84
CA ALA A 258 26.56 10.39 -5.38
C ALA A 258 26.31 9.27 -4.35
N THR A 259 26.75 9.44 -3.09
CA THR A 259 26.51 8.49 -1.99
C THR A 259 25.55 9.03 -0.95
N ASP A 260 24.95 10.18 -1.21
CA ASP A 260 23.99 10.79 -0.30
C ASP A 260 22.66 10.04 -0.33
N ASN A 261 22.28 9.51 0.83
CA ASN A 261 21.06 8.71 1.03
C ASN A 261 20.16 9.31 2.11
N HIS A 262 20.27 10.62 2.37
CA HIS A 262 19.39 11.34 3.30
C HIS A 262 18.01 11.62 2.68
N ASN A 263 17.34 10.56 2.23
CA ASN A 263 15.94 10.63 1.82
C ASN A 263 15.07 10.99 3.02
N GLN A 264 13.91 11.58 2.75
CA GLN A 264 13.03 12.13 3.77
C GLN A 264 11.80 11.25 3.98
N VAL A 265 11.19 11.38 5.15
CA VAL A 265 9.81 10.94 5.36
C VAL A 265 8.97 12.19 5.58
N ILE A 266 7.94 12.37 4.75
CA ILE A 266 7.01 13.50 4.85
C ILE A 266 5.62 13.00 5.22
N LEU A 267 4.81 13.90 5.78
CA LEU A 267 3.48 13.63 6.33
C LEU A 267 2.49 14.63 5.73
N ALA A 268 1.36 14.12 5.24
CA ALA A 268 0.19 14.92 4.88
C ALA A 268 -0.98 14.57 5.82
N ARG A 269 -1.89 15.53 6.03
CA ARG A 269 -3.08 15.37 6.88
C ARG A 269 -4.32 15.79 6.10
N SER A 270 -5.36 14.98 6.18
CA SER A 270 -6.72 15.36 5.80
C SER A 270 -7.61 15.43 7.03
N SER A 271 -8.30 16.56 7.18
CA SER A 271 -9.29 16.80 8.25
C SER A 271 -10.74 16.69 7.77
N ASP A 272 -10.93 16.40 6.47
CA ASP A 272 -12.24 16.29 5.81
C ASP A 272 -12.54 14.85 5.34
N GLY A 273 -11.79 13.88 5.86
CA GLY A 273 -11.95 12.45 5.61
C GLY A 273 -11.43 12.03 4.23
N GLY A 274 -10.26 12.51 3.80
CA GLY A 274 -9.63 12.11 2.54
C GLY A 274 -10.14 12.87 1.31
N ARG A 275 -10.98 13.90 1.48
CA ARG A 275 -11.44 14.70 0.33
C ARG A 275 -10.36 15.66 -0.17
N SER A 276 -9.52 16.15 0.74
CA SER A 276 -8.35 16.95 0.43
C SER A 276 -7.27 16.79 1.49
N PHE A 277 -6.02 17.02 1.11
CA PHE A 277 -4.87 17.00 2.01
C PHE A 277 -4.29 18.40 2.17
N ALA A 278 -3.93 18.75 3.41
CA ALA A 278 -3.19 19.95 3.71
C ALA A 278 -1.75 19.85 3.19
N THR A 279 -1.07 21.00 3.08
CA THR A 279 0.35 21.05 2.69
C THR A 279 1.19 20.11 3.56
N PRO A 280 1.98 19.21 2.96
CA PRO A 280 2.78 18.25 3.69
C PRO A 280 3.92 18.89 4.47
N VAL A 281 4.38 18.18 5.50
CA VAL A 281 5.47 18.59 6.40
C VAL A 281 6.50 17.47 6.54
N GLU A 282 7.74 17.80 6.87
CA GLU A 282 8.73 16.79 7.26
C GLU A 282 8.33 16.11 8.58
N SER A 283 8.35 14.78 8.61
CA SER A 283 7.95 13.98 9.79
C SER A 283 9.03 14.02 10.91
N CYS A 284 10.30 14.28 10.56
CA CYS A 284 11.40 14.30 11.51
C CYS A 284 12.59 15.19 11.08
N GLN A 285 12.73 16.39 11.64
CA GLN A 285 14.03 17.04 11.82
C GLN A 285 14.36 17.10 13.30
N ARG A 286 15.16 16.14 13.78
CA ARG A 286 15.88 16.31 15.04
C ARG A 286 17.26 16.82 14.71
N GLN A 287 17.44 18.14 14.74
CA GLN A 287 18.77 18.74 14.78
C GLN A 287 19.42 18.27 16.10
N LEU A 288 20.20 17.19 16.04
CA LEU A 288 21.09 16.80 17.12
C LEU A 288 22.21 17.84 17.17
N ASP A 289 21.95 18.96 17.85
CA ASP A 289 22.98 19.91 18.23
C ASP A 289 23.87 19.25 19.31
N LEU A 290 24.86 18.48 18.84
CA LEU A 290 25.86 17.81 19.68
C LEU A 290 26.82 18.80 20.38
N SER A 291 26.60 20.12 20.27
CA SER A 291 27.49 21.12 20.88
C SER A 291 27.21 21.43 22.36
N ARG A 292 26.10 20.94 22.96
CA ARG A 292 25.68 21.36 24.32
C ARG A 292 25.81 20.34 25.45
N HIS A 293 26.60 19.27 25.29
CA HIS A 293 26.95 18.37 26.41
C HIS A 293 28.45 18.31 26.67
N GLN A 294 29.02 19.44 27.12
CA GLN A 294 30.24 19.43 27.93
C GLN A 294 29.91 18.85 29.32
N LEU A 295 30.25 17.58 29.51
CA LEU A 295 30.28 16.93 30.83
C LEU A 295 31.16 17.72 31.80
N ARG A 296 30.54 18.40 32.77
CA ARG A 296 31.24 18.87 33.98
C ARG A 296 31.74 17.67 34.78
N ARG A 297 33.01 17.27 34.58
CA ARG A 297 33.72 16.40 35.52
C ARG A 297 33.83 17.10 36.87
N ARG A 298 33.09 16.62 37.89
CA ARG A 298 33.36 16.93 39.30
C ARG A 298 34.72 16.35 39.66
N ARG A 299 35.71 17.20 39.92
CA ARG A 299 36.96 16.81 40.60
C ARG A 299 36.64 16.55 42.08
N GLY A 300 36.85 15.32 42.54
CA GLY A 300 36.91 15.00 43.96
C GLY A 300 38.20 15.57 44.57
N LYS A 301 38.10 16.10 45.80
CA LYS A 301 39.24 16.43 46.65
C LYS A 301 39.82 15.14 47.25
N PRO A 302 41.16 14.95 47.28
CA PRO A 302 41.78 13.98 48.16
C PRO A 302 42.07 14.58 49.55
N PRO A 303 42.31 13.74 50.58
CA PRO A 303 42.62 14.17 51.94
C PRO A 303 43.95 14.93 52.05
#